data_AF-A0AAC9JGC8-F1
#
_entry.id   AF-A0AAC9JGC8-F1
#
_cell.length_a   1.000
_cell.length_b   1.000
_cell.length_c   1.000
_cell.angle_alpha   90.00
_cell.angle_beta   90.00
_cell.angle_gamma   90.00
#
_symmetry.space_group_name_H-M   'P 1'
#
loop_
_entity.id
_entity.type
_entity.pdbx_description
1 polymer ?
#
loop_
_entity_poly.entity_id
_entity_poly.type
_entity_poly.pdbx_seq_one_letter_code
_entity_poly.pdbx_strand_id
1 'polypeptide(L)'
;MNKQNFEIPFIFKMEVVKKRCRKPSTVYVQGIHSVAIQKIKDSDAILSFEVDINIKSEDKKQRIFTIPVVDGRLYQQTEEHFTQDLIGDVERPGLTNPFARSATTYQYFSSEVLDEKDISASDFRAVINSNRKIITDELDALAKNYIVGEKVTYTIIGEPYYCVHTMGLGNNNGGTVLNVAYTHNGKPQTTPAFNANQLDEAQSYADAVAKNRGDSKSIGIGPLYTINVHRPDDVILPKADVKAAS
;
A
#
# COMPACT_ATOMS: atom_id res chain seq x y z
N MET A 1 -7.45 18.69 -15.46
CA MET A 1 -6.42 17.68 -15.15
C MET A 1 -6.32 16.72 -16.30
N ASN A 2 -5.11 16.48 -16.82
CA ASN A 2 -4.89 15.50 -17.87
C ASN A 2 -4.97 14.10 -17.26
N LYS A 3 -5.59 13.15 -17.95
CA LYS A 3 -5.67 11.75 -17.51
C LYS A 3 -4.97 10.86 -18.53
N GLN A 4 -4.32 9.81 -18.06
CA GLN A 4 -3.74 8.77 -18.89
C GLN A 4 -4.51 7.47 -18.65
N ASN A 5 -4.88 6.80 -19.75
CA ASN A 5 -5.58 5.52 -19.68
C ASN A 5 -4.56 4.39 -19.62
N PHE A 6 -4.87 3.38 -18.80
CA PHE A 6 -4.07 2.17 -18.64
C PHE A 6 -4.98 0.97 -18.81
N GLU A 7 -4.53 0.01 -19.62
CA GLU A 7 -5.23 -1.25 -19.81
C GLU A 7 -4.74 -2.25 -18.77
N ILE A 8 -5.66 -2.67 -17.90
CA ILE A 8 -5.39 -3.62 -16.83
C ILE A 8 -6.01 -4.96 -17.21
N PRO A 9 -5.20 -6.01 -17.43
CA PRO A 9 -5.71 -7.36 -17.56
C PRO A 9 -6.20 -7.85 -16.19
N PHE A 10 -7.37 -8.47 -16.15
CA PHE A 10 -7.96 -9.00 -14.92
C PHE A 10 -8.75 -10.29 -15.20
N ILE A 11 -8.96 -11.11 -14.17
CA ILE A 11 -9.80 -12.31 -14.28
C ILE A 11 -11.09 -12.09 -13.51
N PHE A 12 -12.21 -12.49 -14.11
CA PHE A 12 -13.52 -12.47 -13.49
C PHE A 12 -14.23 -13.82 -13.63
N LYS A 13 -15.15 -14.09 -12.72
CA LYS A 13 -15.99 -15.28 -12.67
C LYS A 13 -17.29 -15.02 -13.41
N MET A 14 -17.68 -15.95 -14.27
CA MET A 14 -19.01 -16.01 -14.86
C MET A 14 -19.71 -17.33 -14.50
N GLU A 15 -21.01 -17.25 -14.24
CA GLU A 15 -21.88 -18.42 -14.17
C GLU A 15 -22.67 -18.51 -15.47
N VAL A 16 -22.43 -19.59 -16.23
CA VAL A 16 -22.93 -19.74 -17.61
C VAL A 16 -23.60 -21.08 -17.81
N VAL A 17 -24.59 -21.14 -18.69
CA VAL A 17 -25.13 -22.39 -19.22
C VAL A 17 -24.48 -22.65 -20.57
N LYS A 18 -23.58 -23.64 -20.64
CA LYS A 18 -22.91 -24.02 -21.90
C LYS A 18 -23.93 -24.53 -22.93
N LYS A 19 -23.65 -24.35 -24.22
CA LYS A 19 -24.58 -24.65 -25.34
C LYS A 19 -25.28 -26.02 -25.28
N ARG A 20 -24.53 -27.08 -24.92
CA ARG A 20 -25.01 -28.48 -24.83
C ARG A 20 -25.44 -28.89 -23.42
N CYS A 21 -25.36 -27.99 -22.45
CA CYS A 21 -25.64 -28.27 -21.05
C CYS A 21 -26.99 -27.69 -20.61
N ARG A 22 -27.53 -28.22 -19.50
CA ARG A 22 -28.75 -27.71 -18.86
C ARG A 22 -28.49 -27.01 -17.53
N LYS A 23 -27.41 -27.40 -16.83
CA LYS A 23 -27.04 -26.84 -15.54
C LYS A 23 -26.02 -25.70 -15.73
N PRO A 24 -26.11 -24.62 -14.96
CA PRO A 24 -25.06 -23.62 -14.90
C PRO A 24 -23.72 -24.25 -14.48
N SER A 25 -22.64 -23.71 -15.01
CA SER A 25 -21.26 -24.02 -14.65
C SER A 25 -20.50 -22.71 -14.45
N THR A 26 -19.54 -22.72 -13.54
CA THR A 26 -18.60 -21.60 -13.39
C THR A 26 -17.53 -21.67 -14.48
N VAL A 27 -17.24 -20.54 -15.10
CA VAL A 27 -16.07 -20.33 -15.96
C VAL A 27 -15.31 -19.09 -15.47
N TYR A 28 -14.00 -19.08 -15.67
CA TYR A 28 -13.16 -17.92 -15.41
C TYR A 28 -12.74 -17.30 -16.74
N VAL A 29 -12.82 -15.98 -16.80
CA VAL A 29 -12.58 -15.22 -18.02
C VAL A 29 -11.56 -14.14 -17.74
N GLN A 30 -10.53 -14.06 -18.57
CA GLN A 30 -9.57 -12.97 -18.59
C GLN A 30 -10.09 -11.85 -19.50
N GLY A 31 -10.28 -10.67 -18.94
CA GLY A 31 -10.69 -9.46 -19.66
C GLY A 31 -9.66 -8.34 -19.54
N ILE A 32 -9.94 -7.22 -20.21
CA ILE A 32 -9.18 -5.98 -20.10
C ILE A 32 -10.13 -4.88 -19.61
N HIS A 33 -9.68 -4.10 -18.64
CA HIS A 33 -10.38 -2.91 -18.16
C HIS A 33 -9.48 -1.68 -18.30
N SER A 34 -10.03 -0.60 -18.86
CA SER A 34 -9.28 0.65 -19.02
C SER A 34 -9.55 1.55 -17.81
N VAL A 35 -8.51 1.85 -17.03
CA VAL A 35 -8.58 2.81 -15.92
C VAL A 35 -7.93 4.14 -16.30
N ALA A 36 -8.55 5.24 -15.90
CA ALA A 36 -8.04 6.58 -16.16
C ALA A 36 -7.40 7.16 -14.90
N ILE A 37 -6.08 7.34 -14.93
CA ILE A 37 -5.29 7.84 -13.79
C ILE A 37 -4.83 9.27 -14.07
N GLN A 38 -4.82 10.11 -13.02
CA GLN A 38 -4.40 11.50 -13.14
C GLN A 38 -2.91 11.58 -13.50
N LYS A 39 -2.61 12.37 -14.53
CA LYS A 39 -1.24 12.69 -14.94
C LYS A 39 -0.84 14.06 -14.41
N ILE A 40 0.34 14.13 -13.81
CA ILE A 40 0.94 15.36 -13.27
C ILE A 40 2.29 15.62 -13.96
N LYS A 41 2.80 16.85 -13.85
CA LYS A 41 4.21 17.10 -14.11
C LYS A 41 5.00 16.79 -12.85
N ASP A 42 6.24 16.35 -13.00
CA ASP A 42 7.12 16.11 -11.85
C ASP A 42 7.34 17.40 -11.02
N SER A 43 7.23 18.58 -11.64
CA SER A 43 7.27 19.88 -10.95
C SER A 43 6.09 20.16 -10.02
N ASP A 44 4.97 19.45 -10.21
CA ASP A 44 3.77 19.61 -9.37
C ASP A 44 3.90 18.77 -8.08
N ALA A 45 4.83 17.80 -8.05
CA ALA A 45 5.15 16.97 -6.90
C ALA A 45 6.18 17.68 -6.00
N ILE A 46 5.68 18.51 -5.07
CA ILE A 46 6.53 19.30 -4.17
C ILE A 46 6.93 18.44 -2.97
N LEU A 47 8.23 18.25 -2.75
CA LEU A 47 8.72 17.46 -1.60
C LEU A 47 8.22 18.04 -0.26
N SER A 48 7.52 17.23 0.53
CA SER A 48 6.99 17.59 1.85
C SER A 48 7.76 16.91 2.97
N PHE A 49 7.92 15.58 2.86
CA PHE A 49 8.69 14.78 3.81
C PHE A 49 9.71 13.91 3.08
N GLU A 50 10.76 13.56 3.79
CA GLU A 50 11.71 12.53 3.41
C GLU A 50 11.88 11.58 4.60
N VAL A 51 11.87 10.27 4.35
CA VAL A 51 12.05 9.26 5.40
C VAL A 51 13.29 8.45 5.11
N ASP A 52 14.30 8.60 5.96
CA ASP A 52 15.61 7.95 5.84
C ASP A 52 15.68 6.70 6.69
N ILE A 53 16.32 5.64 6.18
CA ILE A 53 16.61 4.44 6.97
C ILE A 53 17.93 4.59 7.72
N ASN A 54 17.91 4.45 9.05
CA ASN A 54 19.08 4.51 9.93
C ASN A 54 19.75 3.13 10.15
N ILE A 55 19.97 2.36 9.08
CA ILE A 55 20.67 1.07 9.18
C ILE A 55 22.17 1.29 8.93
N LYS A 56 22.99 0.94 9.92
CA LYS A 56 24.46 0.89 9.81
C LYS A 56 24.88 -0.45 9.20
N SER A 57 24.74 -0.66 7.89
CA SER A 57 25.41 -1.77 7.21
C SER A 57 26.63 -1.27 6.43
N GLU A 58 27.74 -2.02 6.51
CA GLU A 58 29.00 -1.72 5.79
C GLU A 58 28.82 -1.68 4.26
N ASP A 59 27.73 -2.28 3.78
CA ASP A 59 27.33 -2.30 2.39
C ASP A 59 26.00 -1.57 2.20
N LYS A 60 26.02 -0.56 1.31
CA LYS A 60 24.93 -0.11 0.41
C LYS A 60 24.02 1.07 0.83
N LYS A 61 23.96 1.99 -0.14
CA LYS A 61 22.90 2.96 -0.51
C LYS A 61 21.78 3.14 0.52
N GLN A 62 21.78 4.30 1.19
CA GLN A 62 20.61 4.82 1.91
C GLN A 62 19.36 4.66 1.05
N ARG A 63 18.35 3.97 1.58
CA ARG A 63 16.99 4.02 1.05
C ARG A 63 16.35 5.28 1.61
N ILE A 64 15.94 6.15 0.71
CA ILE A 64 15.30 7.42 1.01
C ILE A 64 13.91 7.35 0.41
N PHE A 65 12.88 7.53 1.23
CA PHE A 65 11.51 7.62 0.73
C PHE A 65 11.12 9.08 0.63
N THR A 66 10.95 9.57 -0.60
CA THR A 66 10.45 10.91 -0.85
C THR A 66 8.93 10.92 -0.82
N ILE A 67 8.37 11.88 -0.09
CA ILE A 67 6.93 12.03 0.10
C ILE A 67 6.53 13.43 -0.37
N PRO A 68 6.24 13.60 -1.67
CA PRO A 68 5.71 14.85 -2.17
C PRO A 68 4.25 15.09 -1.77
N VAL A 69 3.86 16.36 -1.76
CA VAL A 69 2.48 16.82 -1.74
C VAL A 69 2.04 17.22 -3.14
N VAL A 70 0.84 16.77 -3.53
CA VAL A 70 0.16 17.15 -4.78
C VAL A 70 -1.29 17.43 -4.43
N ASP A 71 -1.78 18.63 -4.77
CA ASP A 71 -3.16 19.06 -4.48
C ASP A 71 -3.60 18.81 -3.02
N GLY A 72 -2.68 19.04 -2.07
CA GLY A 72 -2.93 18.88 -0.62
C GLY A 72 -2.97 17.43 -0.12
N ARG A 73 -2.54 16.46 -0.94
CA ARG A 73 -2.43 15.04 -0.57
C ARG A 73 -0.98 14.60 -0.62
N LEU A 74 -0.59 13.77 0.34
CA LEU A 74 0.73 13.17 0.38
C LEU A 74 0.77 11.92 -0.48
N TYR A 75 1.90 11.74 -1.14
CA TYR A 75 2.13 10.65 -2.07
C TYR A 75 3.50 10.05 -1.81
N GLN A 76 3.66 8.75 -1.98
CA GLN A 76 4.94 8.07 -1.96
C GLN A 76 5.26 7.58 -3.37
N GLN A 77 6.51 7.77 -3.81
CA GLN A 77 6.97 7.18 -5.05
C GLN A 77 6.95 5.65 -4.95
N THR A 78 6.32 5.00 -5.93
CA THR A 78 6.46 3.55 -6.12
C THR A 78 7.62 3.31 -7.08
N GLU A 79 8.47 2.32 -6.80
CA GLU A 79 9.41 1.80 -7.82
C GLU A 79 8.60 1.25 -9.02
N GLU A 80 9.25 0.97 -10.17
CA GLU A 80 8.67 0.71 -11.51
C GLU A 80 7.72 -0.51 -11.65
N HIS A 81 6.75 -0.65 -10.75
CA HIS A 81 5.82 -1.75 -10.66
C HIS A 81 4.38 -1.26 -10.87
N PHE A 82 4.17 -0.22 -11.67
CA PHE A 82 2.86 0.35 -11.98
C PHE A 82 1.80 -0.71 -12.35
N THR A 83 2.18 -1.73 -13.13
CA THR A 83 1.27 -2.83 -13.46
C THR A 83 1.17 -3.87 -12.34
N GLN A 84 2.21 -4.11 -11.54
CA GLN A 84 2.14 -5.08 -10.45
C GLN A 84 1.47 -4.53 -9.19
N ASP A 85 1.55 -3.24 -8.89
CA ASP A 85 0.99 -2.62 -7.68
C ASP A 85 -0.52 -2.34 -7.83
N LEU A 86 -0.99 -1.96 -9.02
CA LEU A 86 -2.43 -1.93 -9.35
C LEU A 86 -3.06 -3.34 -9.34
N ILE A 87 -2.24 -4.37 -9.52
CA ILE A 87 -2.66 -5.78 -9.55
C ILE A 87 -2.41 -6.46 -8.19
N GLY A 88 -1.54 -5.90 -7.34
CA GLY A 88 -0.85 -6.56 -6.23
C GLY A 88 -1.64 -6.74 -4.94
N ASP A 89 -2.63 -5.89 -4.68
CA ASP A 89 -3.27 -5.81 -3.36
C ASP A 89 -4.71 -6.35 -3.30
N VAL A 90 -5.10 -7.20 -4.25
CA VAL A 90 -6.38 -7.91 -4.18
C VAL A 90 -6.22 -9.31 -3.57
N GLU A 91 -5.57 -9.42 -2.41
CA GLU A 91 -5.74 -10.59 -1.54
C GLU A 91 -7.09 -10.50 -0.81
N ARG A 92 -8.19 -10.72 -1.55
CA ARG A 92 -9.52 -10.96 -0.98
C ARG A 92 -10.01 -12.34 -1.40
N PRO A 93 -10.66 -13.11 -0.51
CA PRO A 93 -11.24 -14.39 -0.89
C PRO A 93 -12.24 -14.18 -2.04
N GLY A 94 -11.89 -14.66 -3.25
CA GLY A 94 -12.70 -14.50 -4.46
C GLY A 94 -12.19 -13.51 -5.52
N LEU A 95 -11.07 -12.84 -5.27
CA LEU A 95 -10.30 -12.06 -6.24
C LEU A 95 -8.89 -12.66 -6.32
N THR A 96 -8.66 -13.52 -7.30
CA THR A 96 -7.31 -14.01 -7.59
C THR A 96 -6.61 -13.00 -8.47
N ASN A 97 -5.48 -12.49 -7.99
CA ASN A 97 -4.45 -11.83 -8.77
C ASN A 97 -3.67 -12.87 -9.61
N PRO A 98 -3.80 -12.91 -10.95
CA PRO A 98 -3.01 -13.83 -11.78
C PRO A 98 -1.57 -13.36 -12.07
N PHE A 99 -1.16 -12.16 -11.63
CA PHE A 99 0.17 -11.59 -11.87
C PHE A 99 0.96 -11.22 -10.61
N ALA A 100 0.46 -11.56 -9.41
CA ALA A 100 1.29 -11.63 -8.21
C ALA A 100 2.39 -12.64 -8.51
N ARG A 101 3.57 -12.12 -8.83
CA ARG A 101 4.80 -12.91 -8.97
C ARG A 101 5.30 -13.45 -7.63
N SER A 102 4.46 -13.57 -6.61
CA SER A 102 4.69 -14.52 -5.53
C SER A 102 4.26 -15.89 -6.02
N ALA A 103 5.16 -16.87 -5.94
CA ALA A 103 4.95 -18.27 -6.33
C ALA A 103 3.78 -19.01 -5.63
N THR A 104 2.91 -18.28 -4.91
CA THR A 104 1.82 -18.78 -4.06
C THR A 104 0.41 -18.50 -4.62
N THR A 105 0.21 -17.59 -5.57
CA THR A 105 -1.12 -17.28 -6.16
C THR A 105 -1.50 -18.13 -7.38
N TYR A 106 -0.59 -18.97 -7.88
CA TYR A 106 -0.91 -20.04 -8.84
C TYR A 106 -1.63 -21.24 -8.20
N GLN A 107 -2.06 -21.12 -6.94
CA GLN A 107 -2.89 -22.13 -6.31
C GLN A 107 -4.37 -21.91 -6.66
N TYR A 108 -4.89 -22.80 -7.50
CA TYR A 108 -6.32 -23.12 -7.69
C TYR A 108 -7.11 -22.49 -8.85
N PHE A 109 -6.53 -22.37 -10.04
CA PHE A 109 -7.35 -22.62 -11.23
C PHE A 109 -7.13 -24.04 -11.72
N SER A 110 -7.90 -24.99 -11.18
CA SER A 110 -7.99 -26.36 -11.75
C SER A 110 -8.80 -26.38 -13.07
N SER A 111 -9.24 -25.21 -13.54
CA SER A 111 -10.08 -24.99 -14.71
C SER A 111 -9.40 -24.01 -15.65
N GLU A 112 -9.47 -24.29 -16.95
CA GLU A 112 -9.01 -23.41 -18.04
C GLU A 112 -9.63 -22.00 -17.91
N VAL A 113 -8.78 -20.96 -18.01
CA VAL A 113 -9.20 -19.56 -18.06
C VAL A 113 -9.43 -19.20 -19.53
N LEU A 114 -10.62 -18.73 -19.85
CA LEU A 114 -10.99 -18.31 -21.21
C LEU A 114 -10.53 -16.86 -21.43
N ASP A 115 -10.14 -16.49 -22.64
CA ASP A 115 -9.89 -15.09 -23.01
C ASP A 115 -11.22 -14.44 -23.45
N GLU A 116 -11.58 -13.29 -22.88
CA GLU A 116 -12.83 -12.56 -23.18
C GLU A 116 -12.97 -12.28 -24.69
N LYS A 117 -11.85 -12.05 -25.39
CA LYS A 117 -11.85 -11.80 -26.84
C LYS A 117 -12.19 -13.05 -27.67
N ASP A 118 -11.96 -14.23 -27.12
CA ASP A 118 -12.14 -15.52 -27.79
C ASP A 118 -13.52 -16.13 -27.47
N ILE A 119 -14.29 -15.52 -26.56
CA ILE A 119 -15.66 -15.93 -26.24
C ILE A 119 -16.63 -15.36 -27.29
N SER A 120 -17.27 -16.25 -28.05
CA SER A 120 -18.39 -15.92 -28.91
C SER A 120 -19.71 -15.88 -28.12
N ALA A 121 -20.64 -15.01 -28.53
CA ALA A 121 -22.02 -15.03 -28.05
C ALA A 121 -22.70 -16.40 -28.23
N SER A 122 -22.18 -17.25 -29.13
CA SER A 122 -22.67 -18.59 -29.42
C SER A 122 -22.13 -19.71 -28.52
N ASP A 123 -21.14 -19.42 -27.67
CA ASP A 123 -20.49 -20.43 -26.81
C ASP A 123 -21.35 -20.77 -25.58
N PHE A 124 -22.15 -19.81 -25.13
CA PHE A 124 -23.07 -19.95 -24.01
C PHE A 124 -24.51 -19.81 -24.46
N ARG A 125 -25.38 -20.66 -23.91
CA ARG A 125 -26.82 -20.52 -24.04
C ARG A 125 -27.35 -19.34 -23.22
N ALA A 126 -26.76 -19.12 -22.04
CA ALA A 126 -27.11 -18.03 -21.15
C ALA A 126 -25.93 -17.69 -20.23
N VAL A 127 -25.77 -16.41 -19.91
CA VAL A 127 -24.96 -15.92 -18.80
C VAL A 127 -25.93 -15.61 -17.66
N ILE A 128 -25.75 -16.29 -16.53
CA ILE A 128 -26.62 -16.18 -15.35
C ILE A 128 -26.11 -15.07 -14.43
N ASN A 129 -24.80 -15.04 -14.19
CA ASN A 129 -24.17 -14.05 -13.33
C ASN A 129 -22.73 -13.78 -13.78
N SER A 130 -22.22 -12.60 -13.45
CA SER A 130 -20.82 -12.20 -13.66
C SER A 130 -20.40 -11.22 -12.60
N ASN A 131 -19.23 -11.45 -11.97
CA ASN A 131 -18.65 -10.46 -11.06
C ASN A 131 -17.77 -9.42 -11.79
N ARG A 132 -17.74 -9.41 -13.13
CA ARG A 132 -16.92 -8.48 -13.93
C ARG A 132 -17.05 -7.03 -13.45
N LYS A 133 -18.28 -6.54 -13.28
CA LYS A 133 -18.54 -5.17 -12.85
C LYS A 133 -17.99 -4.86 -11.45
N ILE A 134 -18.10 -5.81 -10.53
CA ILE A 134 -17.59 -5.66 -9.17
C ILE A 134 -16.07 -5.43 -9.22
N ILE A 135 -15.36 -6.25 -10.00
CA ILE A 135 -13.91 -6.13 -10.15
C ILE A 135 -13.53 -4.82 -10.85
N THR A 136 -14.22 -4.42 -11.91
CA THR A 136 -13.92 -3.16 -12.60
C THR A 136 -14.20 -1.93 -11.72
N ASP A 137 -15.25 -1.96 -10.91
CA ASP A 137 -15.55 -0.88 -9.96
C ASP A 137 -14.46 -0.79 -8.87
N GLU A 138 -13.90 -1.92 -8.43
CA GLU A 138 -12.76 -1.96 -7.50
C GLU A 138 -11.47 -1.44 -8.15
N LEU A 139 -11.19 -1.80 -9.40
CA LEU A 139 -10.05 -1.27 -10.16
C LEU A 139 -10.16 0.25 -10.32
N ASP A 140 -11.36 0.76 -10.65
CA ASP A 140 -11.62 2.20 -10.75
C ASP A 140 -11.47 2.91 -9.40
N ALA A 141 -11.79 2.23 -8.28
CA ALA A 141 -11.58 2.77 -6.94
C ALA A 141 -10.10 2.80 -6.56
N LEU A 142 -9.36 1.73 -6.84
CA LEU A 142 -7.92 1.64 -6.61
C LEU A 142 -7.15 2.69 -7.41
N ALA A 143 -7.50 2.88 -8.68
CA ALA A 143 -6.89 3.87 -9.57
C ALA A 143 -6.92 5.31 -9.00
N LYS A 144 -7.89 5.64 -8.13
CA LYS A 144 -7.99 6.97 -7.49
C LYS A 144 -6.89 7.22 -6.45
N ASN A 145 -6.22 6.18 -5.98
CA ASN A 145 -5.11 6.27 -5.05
C ASN A 145 -3.78 6.59 -5.75
N TYR A 146 -3.75 6.61 -7.09
CA TYR A 146 -2.53 6.80 -7.85
C TYR A 146 -2.53 8.09 -8.65
N ILE A 147 -1.33 8.61 -8.87
CA ILE A 147 -1.03 9.65 -9.86
C ILE A 147 0.23 9.26 -10.62
N VAL A 148 0.33 9.69 -11.88
CA VAL A 148 1.45 9.35 -12.76
C VAL A 148 2.21 10.61 -13.14
N GLY A 149 3.50 10.63 -12.82
CA GLY A 149 4.46 11.64 -13.28
C GLY A 149 5.05 11.29 -14.65
N GLU A 150 6.13 11.95 -15.03
CA GLU A 150 6.81 11.69 -16.30
C GLU A 150 7.63 10.40 -16.26
N LYS A 151 8.25 10.13 -15.10
CA LYS A 151 9.18 8.99 -14.92
C LYS A 151 8.74 8.00 -13.85
N VAL A 152 7.83 8.41 -12.97
CA VAL A 152 7.49 7.66 -11.77
C VAL A 152 5.99 7.66 -11.54
N THR A 153 5.52 6.68 -10.77
CA THR A 153 4.17 6.68 -10.24
C THR A 153 4.21 6.97 -8.76
N TYR A 154 3.14 7.57 -8.27
CA TYR A 154 2.95 7.76 -6.86
C TYR A 154 1.64 7.16 -6.37
N THR A 155 1.68 6.65 -5.14
CA THR A 155 0.51 6.17 -4.40
C THR A 155 0.23 7.11 -3.24
N ILE A 156 -1.04 7.41 -2.99
CA ILE A 156 -1.45 8.24 -1.85
C ILE A 156 -1.00 7.58 -0.55
N ILE A 157 -0.46 8.38 0.37
CA ILE A 157 -0.03 7.95 1.69
C ILE A 157 -0.52 8.94 2.74
N GLY A 158 -0.60 8.50 3.99
CA GLY A 158 -0.86 9.41 5.11
C GLY A 158 0.40 10.11 5.59
N GLU A 159 0.22 11.07 6.48
CA GLU A 159 1.33 11.75 7.16
C GLU A 159 2.21 10.74 7.93
N PRO A 160 3.55 10.79 7.76
CA PRO A 160 4.48 9.98 8.53
C PRO A 160 4.55 10.46 9.98
N TYR A 161 4.63 9.52 10.91
CA TYR A 161 4.73 9.79 12.33
C TYR A 161 5.59 8.75 13.04
N TYR A 162 6.21 9.15 14.15
CA TYR A 162 6.99 8.26 14.99
C TYR A 162 6.09 7.45 15.93
N CYS A 163 6.38 6.16 16.05
CA CYS A 163 5.68 5.26 16.97
C CYS A 163 6.61 4.24 17.60
N VAL A 164 6.22 3.74 18.77
CA VAL A 164 6.98 2.74 19.51
C VAL A 164 6.29 1.40 19.40
N HIS A 165 7.03 0.40 18.92
CA HIS A 165 6.62 -0.99 18.90
C HIS A 165 7.36 -1.77 19.97
N THR A 166 6.63 -2.66 20.64
CA THR A 166 7.20 -3.63 21.56
C THR A 166 7.00 -5.02 20.99
N MET A 167 8.08 -5.75 20.80
CA MET A 167 8.06 -7.11 20.28
C MET A 167 8.37 -8.08 21.42
N GLY A 168 7.71 -9.25 21.40
CA GLY A 168 7.94 -10.31 22.38
C GLY A 168 7.60 -9.92 23.83
N LEU A 169 8.15 -10.67 24.77
CA LEU A 169 7.76 -10.65 26.20
C LEU A 169 8.56 -9.64 27.05
N GLY A 170 9.52 -8.92 26.48
CA GLY A 170 10.43 -8.03 27.22
C GLY A 170 11.70 -8.74 27.69
N ASN A 171 12.49 -8.09 28.55
CA ASN A 171 13.81 -8.57 28.98
C ASN A 171 14.75 -8.90 27.81
N ASN A 172 14.69 -8.10 26.73
CA ASN A 172 15.38 -8.31 25.45
C ASN A 172 14.86 -9.47 24.60
N ASN A 173 13.71 -10.07 24.94
CA ASN A 173 13.02 -11.00 24.06
C ASN A 173 12.10 -10.21 23.11
N GLY A 174 12.57 -9.98 21.89
CA GLY A 174 11.92 -9.19 20.85
C GLY A 174 12.29 -7.71 20.88
N GLY A 175 12.32 -7.10 22.06
CA GLY A 175 12.81 -5.74 22.29
C GLY A 175 11.77 -4.63 22.05
N THR A 176 12.22 -3.39 22.23
CA THR A 176 11.46 -2.17 21.97
C THR A 176 12.11 -1.40 20.82
N VAL A 177 11.30 -0.86 19.91
CA VAL A 177 11.73 -0.23 18.67
C VAL A 177 10.98 1.09 18.46
N LEU A 178 11.73 2.17 18.19
CA LEU A 178 11.19 3.40 17.65
C LEU A 178 11.20 3.34 16.11
N ASN A 179 10.02 3.49 15.51
CA ASN A 179 9.79 3.32 14.08
C ASN A 179 9.01 4.51 13.50
N VAL A 180 8.92 4.58 12.17
CA VAL A 180 8.02 5.47 11.44
C VAL A 180 6.85 4.65 10.90
N ALA A 181 5.63 5.16 11.10
CA ALA A 181 4.40 4.65 10.52
C ALA A 181 3.67 5.78 9.79
N TYR A 182 2.61 5.44 9.05
CA TYR A 182 1.83 6.39 8.28
C TYR A 182 0.39 6.39 8.75
N THR A 183 -0.23 7.58 8.78
CA THR A 183 -1.65 7.67 9.09
C THR A 183 -2.49 6.98 8.00
N HIS A 184 -3.66 6.49 8.39
CA HIS A 184 -4.65 5.97 7.45
C HIS A 184 -5.97 6.69 7.69
N ASN A 185 -6.57 7.24 6.63
CA ASN A 185 -7.74 8.13 6.72
C ASN A 185 -7.56 9.26 7.74
N GLY A 186 -6.35 9.86 7.78
CA GLY A 186 -5.99 10.95 8.68
C GLY A 186 -5.82 10.56 10.15
N LYS A 187 -5.74 9.26 10.46
CA LYS A 187 -5.61 8.77 11.83
C LYS A 187 -4.37 7.88 11.99
N PRO A 188 -3.59 8.04 13.08
CA PRO A 188 -2.55 7.10 13.44
C PRO A 188 -3.10 5.69 13.63
N GLN A 189 -2.31 4.69 13.26
CA GLN A 189 -2.63 3.27 13.43
C GLN A 189 -2.09 2.71 14.76
N THR A 190 -1.25 3.47 15.44
CA THR A 190 -0.62 3.11 16.71
C THR A 190 -0.71 4.30 17.66
N THR A 191 -0.76 4.04 18.97
CA THR A 191 -0.72 5.08 19.99
C THR A 191 0.30 4.72 21.07
N PRO A 192 1.03 5.72 21.62
CA PRO A 192 1.05 7.12 21.17
C PRO A 192 1.69 7.30 19.79
N ALA A 193 1.26 8.36 19.09
CA ALA A 193 1.72 8.73 17.77
C ALA A 193 2.33 10.13 17.83
N PHE A 194 3.65 10.20 17.73
CA PHE A 194 4.41 11.44 17.79
C PHE A 194 4.55 11.96 16.36
N ASN A 195 4.16 13.21 16.10
CA ASN A 195 4.23 13.74 14.74
C ASN A 195 5.68 13.91 14.26
N ALA A 196 5.86 14.27 12.99
CA ALA A 196 7.17 14.37 12.37
C ALA A 196 8.16 15.32 13.10
N ASN A 197 7.66 16.26 13.89
CA ASN A 197 8.47 17.22 14.65
C ASN A 197 8.76 16.79 16.10
N GLN A 198 8.50 15.53 16.47
CA GLN A 198 8.59 15.03 17.85
C GLN A 198 9.57 13.86 18.02
N LEU A 199 10.68 13.86 17.29
CA LEU A 199 11.68 12.78 17.39
C LEU A 199 12.22 12.64 18.83
N ASP A 200 12.60 13.74 19.47
CA ASP A 200 13.20 13.71 20.81
C ASP A 200 12.21 13.20 21.87
N GLU A 201 10.95 13.62 21.79
CA GLU A 201 9.88 13.13 22.67
C GLU A 201 9.59 11.64 22.41
N ALA A 202 9.56 11.22 21.14
CA ALA A 202 9.35 9.82 20.77
C ALA A 202 10.50 8.93 21.26
N GLN A 203 11.75 9.39 21.16
CA GLN A 203 12.94 8.70 21.65
C GLN A 203 12.90 8.56 23.18
N SER A 204 12.59 9.65 23.88
CA SER A 204 12.46 9.64 25.35
C SER A 204 11.38 8.66 25.80
N TYR A 205 10.25 8.60 25.10
CA TYR A 205 9.19 7.64 25.37
C TYR A 205 9.61 6.19 25.07
N ALA A 206 10.29 5.95 23.94
CA ALA A 206 10.81 4.63 23.58
C ALA A 206 11.78 4.08 24.63
N ASP A 207 12.69 4.92 25.12
CA ASP A 207 13.66 4.54 26.16
C ASP A 207 12.99 4.22 27.49
N ALA A 208 11.95 4.97 27.86
CA ALA A 208 11.15 4.67 29.05
C ALA A 208 10.41 3.33 28.92
N VAL A 209 9.79 3.06 27.77
CA VAL A 209 9.12 1.78 27.49
C VAL A 209 10.13 0.62 27.54
N ALA A 210 11.29 0.77 26.90
CA ALA A 210 12.35 -0.23 26.90
C ALA A 210 12.83 -0.54 28.33
N LYS A 211 13.09 0.50 29.13
CA LYS A 211 13.49 0.37 30.53
C LYS A 211 12.44 -0.40 31.35
N ASN A 212 11.17 -0.03 31.23
CA ASN A 212 10.08 -0.66 32.00
C ASN A 212 9.86 -2.13 31.62
N ARG A 213 10.22 -2.51 30.40
CA ARG A 213 10.16 -3.89 29.91
C ARG A 213 11.42 -4.70 30.20
N GLY A 214 12.47 -4.10 30.73
CA GLY A 214 13.78 -4.75 30.86
C GLY A 214 14.52 -4.95 29.53
N ASP A 215 14.09 -4.27 28.46
CA ASP A 215 14.72 -4.28 27.14
C ASP A 215 15.98 -3.37 27.14
N SER A 216 16.95 -3.70 28.00
CA SER A 216 18.16 -2.89 28.20
C SER A 216 18.99 -2.68 26.93
N LYS A 217 18.88 -3.57 25.94
CA LYS A 217 19.56 -3.44 24.64
C LYS A 217 18.88 -2.42 23.74
N SER A 218 17.61 -2.08 23.97
CA SER A 218 16.83 -1.16 23.14
C SER A 218 16.98 0.31 23.56
N ILE A 219 17.54 0.58 24.75
CA ILE A 219 17.71 1.94 25.28
C ILE A 219 18.79 2.68 24.49
N GLY A 220 18.46 3.87 23.97
CA GLY A 220 19.38 4.76 23.27
C GLY A 220 19.79 4.30 21.87
N ILE A 221 19.11 3.32 21.27
CA ILE A 221 19.40 2.87 19.90
C ILE A 221 19.11 3.96 18.86
N GLY A 222 18.16 4.87 19.15
CA GLY A 222 17.64 5.80 18.14
C GLY A 222 16.51 5.17 17.31
N PRO A 223 15.87 5.96 16.42
CA PRO A 223 14.82 5.46 15.54
C PRO A 223 15.41 4.61 14.40
N LEU A 224 14.65 3.61 13.94
CA LEU A 224 14.96 2.89 12.71
C LEU A 224 14.91 3.80 11.47
N TYR A 225 14.07 4.83 11.51
CA TYR A 225 13.88 5.78 10.42
C TYR A 225 13.83 7.21 10.93
N THR A 226 14.36 8.17 10.18
CA THR A 226 14.25 9.60 10.49
C THR A 226 13.30 10.27 9.51
N ILE A 227 12.40 11.12 10.01
CA ILE A 227 11.53 11.96 9.18
C ILE A 227 12.18 13.33 9.05
N ASN A 228 12.55 13.72 7.84
CA ASN A 228 12.98 15.07 7.51
C ASN A 228 11.77 15.86 6.97
N VAL A 229 11.45 16.98 7.62
CA VAL A 229 10.34 17.85 7.23
C VAL A 229 10.85 18.97 6.34
N HIS A 230 10.38 19.02 5.09
CA HIS A 230 10.70 20.10 4.15
C HIS A 230 9.63 21.19 4.14
N ARG A 231 8.40 20.85 4.50
CA ARG A 231 7.25 21.75 4.53
C ARG A 231 6.53 21.65 5.88
N PRO A 232 6.84 22.52 6.86
CA PRO A 232 6.26 22.46 8.20
C PRO A 232 4.73 22.55 8.24
N ASP A 233 4.13 23.31 7.31
CA ASP A 233 2.68 23.48 7.22
C ASP A 233 1.94 22.19 6.82
N ASP A 234 2.66 21.21 6.26
CA ASP A 234 2.10 19.91 5.87
C ASP A 234 2.11 18.90 7.05
N VAL A 235 2.66 19.28 8.22
CA VAL A 235 2.56 18.52 9.48
C VAL A 235 1.22 18.84 10.14
N ILE A 236 0.21 18.01 9.90
CA ILE A 236 -1.15 18.23 10.39
C ILE A 236 -1.52 17.35 11.58
N LEU A 237 -0.74 16.29 11.84
CA LEU A 237 -0.97 15.41 12.98
C LEU A 237 -0.71 16.19 14.27
N PRO A 238 -1.68 16.22 15.20
CA PRO A 238 -1.50 16.88 16.48
C PRO A 238 -0.30 16.33 17.24
N LYS A 239 0.41 17.20 17.95
CA LYS A 239 1.48 16.76 18.84
C LYS A 239 0.91 15.78 19.87
N ALA A 240 1.62 14.68 20.10
CA ALA A 240 1.31 13.76 21.17
C ALA A 240 1.56 14.46 22.52
N ASP A 241 0.55 14.45 23.39
CA ASP A 241 0.67 14.91 24.78
C ASP A 241 0.72 13.68 25.69
N VAL A 242 1.91 13.09 25.80
CA VAL A 242 2.14 11.88 26.57
C VAL A 242 3.16 12.21 27.63
N LYS A 243 2.75 12.14 28.90
CA LYS A 243 3.71 12.10 30.00
C LYS A 243 4.53 10.83 29.84
N ALA A 244 5.85 10.94 29.93
CA ALA A 244 6.76 9.79 29.91
C ALA A 244 6.18 8.68 30.80
N ALA A 245 6.05 7.46 30.26
CA ALA A 245 5.52 6.33 31.00
C ALA A 245 6.39 6.13 32.25
N SER A 246 5.82 6.47 33.41
CA SER A 246 6.46 6.37 34.72
C SER A 246 6.73 4.92 35.11
#